data_AF-A0A715WP93-F1
#
_entry.id   AF-A0A715WP93-F1
#
_cell.length_a   1.000
_cell.length_b   1.000
_cell.length_c   1.000
_cell.angle_alpha   90.00
_cell.angle_beta   90.00
_cell.angle_gamma   90.00
#
_symmetry.space_group_name_H-M   'P 1'
#
loop_
_entity.id
_entity.type
_entity.pdbx_description
1 polymer ?
#
loop_
_entity_poly.entity_id
_entity_poly.type
_entity_poly.pdbx_seq_one_letter_code
_entity_poly.pdbx_strand_id
1 'polypeptide(L)'
;SIAIRGLLAMGENRNRRVWFFCDELPTLHKLPDLVEILPEARKFGGCYVFGIQSYAQLEDIYGEKAAATLFDVLNTRAFFRSPSHQIAEFAAGEIGEKEHLKASLQYSYGADPVRDGISTGKEMERQTLV
;
A
#
# COMPACT_ATOMS: atom_id res chain seq x y z
N SER A 1 -24.17 4.86 -10.40
CA SER A 1 -24.04 3.40 -10.67
C SER A 1 -25.22 2.64 -10.08
N ILE A 2 -25.88 1.77 -10.85
CA ILE A 2 -27.04 0.98 -10.41
C ILE A 2 -26.70 -0.03 -9.30
N ALA A 3 -25.48 -0.58 -9.35
CA ALA A 3 -25.06 -1.63 -8.41
C ALA A 3 -24.78 -1.06 -7.01
N ILE A 4 -24.19 0.13 -6.93
CA ILE A 4 -23.96 0.84 -5.67
C ILE A 4 -25.29 1.28 -5.04
N ARG A 5 -26.21 1.83 -5.84
CA ARG A 5 -27.54 2.22 -5.35
C ARG A 5 -28.36 1.01 -4.90
N GLY A 6 -28.22 -0.12 -5.61
CA GLY A 6 -28.78 -1.41 -5.18
C GLY A 6 -28.25 -1.84 -3.82
N LEU A 7 -26.94 -1.72 -3.57
CA LEU A 7 -26.34 -2.03 -2.26
C LEU A 7 -26.96 -1.19 -1.14
N LEU A 8 -27.05 0.13 -1.33
CA LEU A 8 -27.62 1.05 -0.33
C LEU A 8 -29.10 0.76 -0.08
N ALA A 9 -29.86 0.41 -1.12
CA ALA A 9 -31.29 0.08 -1.02
C ALA A 9 -31.56 -1.23 -0.26
N MET A 10 -30.57 -2.12 -0.12
CA MET A 10 -30.74 -3.39 0.59
C MET A 10 -30.69 -3.26 2.13
N GLY A 11 -30.52 -2.04 2.66
CA GLY A 11 -30.46 -1.73 4.09
C GLY A 11 -29.15 -2.17 4.78
N GLU A 12 -28.86 -1.56 5.93
CA GLU A 12 -27.64 -1.83 6.69
C GLU A 12 -27.61 -3.28 7.18
N ASN A 13 -26.52 -3.99 6.87
CA ASN A 13 -26.34 -5.36 7.30
C ASN A 13 -24.84 -5.71 7.35
N ARG A 14 -24.29 -5.76 8.58
CA ARG A 14 -22.87 -6.08 8.81
C ARG A 14 -22.49 -7.53 8.54
N ASN A 15 -23.45 -8.44 8.38
CA ASN A 15 -23.20 -9.84 8.05
C ASN A 15 -23.25 -10.11 6.54
N ARG A 16 -23.83 -9.18 5.76
CA ARG A 16 -23.84 -9.25 4.30
C ARG A 16 -22.42 -8.98 3.77
N ARG A 17 -22.05 -9.68 2.70
CA ARG A 17 -20.83 -9.42 1.92
C ARG A 17 -21.22 -9.41 0.45
N VAL A 18 -21.19 -8.23 -0.17
CA VAL A 18 -21.38 -8.05 -1.60
C VAL A 18 -20.06 -7.59 -2.19
N TRP A 19 -19.45 -8.44 -3.00
CA TRP A 19 -18.15 -8.17 -3.59
C TRP A 19 -18.28 -7.49 -4.94
N PHE A 20 -17.60 -6.36 -5.09
CA PHE A 20 -17.43 -5.65 -6.34
C PHE A 20 -15.98 -5.84 -6.80
N PHE A 21 -15.81 -6.59 -7.88
CA PHE A 21 -14.53 -6.72 -8.56
C PHE A 21 -14.52 -5.76 -9.74
N CYS A 22 -13.74 -4.70 -9.59
CA CYS A 22 -13.53 -3.71 -10.62
C CYS A 22 -12.11 -3.89 -11.14
N ASP A 23 -11.96 -4.79 -12.11
CA ASP A 23 -10.74 -4.89 -12.89
C ASP A 23 -10.72 -3.71 -13.86
N GLU A 24 -9.59 -3.00 -13.89
CA GLU A 24 -9.36 -1.86 -14.78
C GLU A 24 -10.25 -0.63 -14.56
N LEU A 25 -10.08 0.01 -13.40
CA LEU A 25 -10.69 1.30 -13.03
C LEU A 25 -10.67 2.41 -14.12
N PRO A 26 -9.60 2.57 -14.93
CA PRO A 26 -9.56 3.56 -16.01
C PRO A 26 -10.65 3.38 -17.08
N THR A 27 -11.01 2.13 -17.39
CA THR A 27 -12.02 1.85 -18.43
C THR A 27 -13.42 2.25 -18.01
N LEU A 28 -13.68 2.32 -16.69
CA LEU A 28 -15.00 2.56 -16.13
C LEU A 28 -15.44 4.04 -16.18
N HIS A 29 -14.54 4.93 -16.65
CA HIS A 29 -14.62 6.38 -16.48
C HIS A 29 -14.78 6.80 -15.00
N LYS A 30 -14.53 8.07 -14.70
CA LYS A 30 -14.61 8.58 -13.32
C LYS A 30 -16.01 8.34 -12.76
N LEU A 31 -16.11 7.52 -11.72
CA LEU A 31 -17.32 7.37 -10.92
C LEU A 31 -17.32 8.44 -9.82
N PRO A 32 -18.06 9.56 -9.96
CA PRO A 32 -17.96 10.69 -9.03
C PRO A 32 -18.34 10.30 -7.60
N ASP A 33 -19.38 9.49 -7.45
CA ASP A 33 -19.91 9.10 -6.13
C ASP A 33 -19.06 8.02 -5.43
N LEU A 34 -18.05 7.45 -6.10
CA LEU A 34 -17.34 6.28 -5.57
C LEU A 34 -16.54 6.62 -4.30
N VAL A 35 -15.89 7.78 -4.28
CA VAL A 35 -15.05 8.24 -3.17
C VAL A 35 -15.90 8.46 -1.90
N GLU A 36 -17.09 9.01 -2.06
CA GLU A 36 -18.02 9.28 -0.95
C GLU A 36 -18.73 8.01 -0.48
N ILE A 37 -19.13 7.14 -1.41
CA ILE A 37 -19.94 5.96 -1.08
C ILE A 37 -19.09 4.80 -0.53
N LEU A 38 -17.82 4.66 -0.91
CA LEU A 38 -16.98 3.55 -0.44
C LEU A 38 -16.92 3.40 1.09
N PRO A 39 -16.65 4.47 1.87
CA PRO A 39 -16.71 4.41 3.32
C PRO A 39 -18.08 3.99 3.86
N GLU A 40 -19.16 4.48 3.24
CA GLU A 40 -20.52 4.23 3.69
C GLU A 40 -20.99 2.80 3.35
N ALA A 41 -20.67 2.32 2.15
CA ALA A 41 -20.99 0.99 1.65
C ALA A 41 -20.50 -0.14 2.56
N ARG A 42 -19.45 0.10 3.35
CA ARG A 42 -18.97 -0.82 4.39
C ARG A 42 -20.06 -1.18 5.41
N LYS A 43 -20.97 -0.26 5.75
CA LYS A 43 -22.10 -0.50 6.68
C LYS A 43 -23.14 -1.45 6.08
N PHE A 44 -23.29 -1.42 4.76
CA PHE A 44 -24.24 -2.22 3.99
C PHE A 44 -23.66 -3.58 3.57
N GLY A 45 -22.39 -3.86 3.91
CA GLY A 45 -21.70 -5.09 3.56
C GLY A 45 -21.01 -5.07 2.20
N GLY A 46 -20.79 -3.89 1.61
CA GLY A 46 -20.03 -3.74 0.37
C GLY A 46 -18.54 -4.00 0.58
N CYS A 47 -17.96 -4.86 -0.25
CA CYS A 47 -16.53 -5.14 -0.33
C CYS A 47 -16.07 -4.79 -1.74
N TYR A 48 -15.02 -3.99 -1.85
CA TYR A 48 -14.55 -3.48 -3.14
C TYR A 48 -13.11 -3.92 -3.36
N VAL A 49 -12.86 -4.46 -4.54
CA VAL A 49 -11.54 -4.86 -5.02
C VAL A 49 -11.29 -4.12 -6.32
N PHE A 50 -10.24 -3.31 -6.33
CA PHE A 50 -9.86 -2.47 -7.44
C PHE A 50 -8.53 -2.95 -8.03
N GLY A 51 -8.54 -3.21 -9.33
CA GLY A 51 -7.33 -3.40 -10.12
C GLY A 51 -6.89 -2.07 -10.73
N ILE A 52 -5.70 -1.60 -10.37
CA ILE A 52 -5.05 -0.44 -10.98
C ILE A 52 -3.64 -0.82 -11.46
N GLN A 53 -3.21 -0.29 -12.60
CA GLN A 53 -1.86 -0.55 -13.11
C GLN A 53 -0.83 0.39 -12.48
N SER A 54 -1.21 1.64 -12.20
CA SER A 54 -0.34 2.61 -11.53
C SER A 54 -1.15 3.62 -10.73
N TYR A 55 -0.51 4.20 -9.71
CA TYR A 55 -1.11 5.30 -8.93
C TYR A 55 -1.33 6.55 -9.81
N ALA A 56 -0.44 6.83 -10.76
CA ALA A 56 -0.59 7.94 -11.71
C ALA A 56 -1.88 7.84 -12.56
N GLN A 57 -2.28 6.63 -12.96
CA GLN A 57 -3.58 6.45 -13.65
C GLN A 57 -4.75 6.78 -12.73
N LEU A 58 -4.65 6.45 -11.44
CA LEU A 58 -5.69 6.78 -10.46
C LEU A 58 -5.83 8.30 -10.29
N GLU A 59 -4.71 9.01 -10.23
CA GLU A 59 -4.67 10.47 -10.16
C GLU A 59 -5.24 11.12 -11.43
N ASP A 60 -4.96 10.57 -12.61
CA ASP A 60 -5.50 11.10 -13.87
C ASP A 60 -7.03 11.01 -13.93
N ILE A 61 -7.61 9.91 -13.44
CA ILE A 61 -9.06 9.69 -13.45
C ILE A 61 -9.77 10.49 -12.34
N TYR A 62 -9.26 10.44 -11.11
CA TYR A 62 -9.96 10.99 -9.95
C TYR A 62 -9.49 12.39 -9.57
N GLY A 63 -8.27 12.76 -9.94
CA GLY A 63 -7.52 13.89 -9.41
C GLY A 63 -6.75 13.50 -8.15
N GLU A 64 -5.62 14.16 -7.91
CA GLU A 64 -4.68 13.91 -6.79
C GLU A 64 -5.38 13.72 -5.43
N LYS A 65 -6.24 14.67 -5.02
CA LYS A 65 -6.95 14.61 -3.72
C LYS A 65 -7.91 13.43 -3.60
N ALA A 66 -8.64 13.14 -4.67
CA ALA A 66 -9.63 12.08 -4.66
C ALA A 66 -8.97 10.70 -4.78
N ALA A 67 -7.87 10.61 -5.53
CA ALA A 67 -7.04 9.41 -5.60
C ALA A 67 -6.42 9.08 -4.24
N ALA A 68 -5.85 10.06 -3.55
CA ALA A 68 -5.33 9.87 -2.19
C ALA A 68 -6.42 9.40 -1.22
N THR A 69 -7.57 10.08 -1.21
CA THR A 69 -8.72 9.69 -0.36
C THR A 69 -9.19 8.26 -0.67
N LEU A 70 -9.30 7.91 -1.95
CA LEU A 70 -9.70 6.57 -2.39
C LEU A 70 -8.68 5.52 -1.94
N PHE A 71 -7.40 5.82 -2.07
CA PHE A 71 -6.29 4.96 -1.70
C PHE A 71 -6.18 4.75 -0.18
N ASP A 72 -6.51 5.76 0.62
CA ASP A 72 -6.55 5.68 2.09
C ASP A 72 -7.69 4.77 2.60
N VAL A 73 -8.84 4.76 1.91
CA VAL A 73 -9.97 3.89 2.29
C VAL A 73 -9.65 2.41 2.02
N LEU A 74 -8.74 2.12 1.09
CA LEU A 74 -8.30 0.78 0.71
C LEU A 74 -7.24 0.25 1.68
N ASN A 75 -7.71 -0.41 2.74
CA ASN A 75 -6.87 -0.95 3.81
C ASN A 75 -6.01 -2.17 3.39
N THR A 76 -6.47 -2.97 2.43
CA THR A 76 -5.75 -4.15 1.96
C THR A 76 -5.15 -3.85 0.60
N ARG A 77 -3.83 -3.91 0.53
CA ARG A 77 -3.05 -3.57 -0.66
C ARG A 77 -2.20 -4.76 -1.07
N ALA A 78 -2.23 -5.08 -2.36
CA ALA A 78 -1.41 -6.12 -2.95
C ALA A 78 -0.57 -5.49 -4.06
N PHE A 79 0.75 -5.47 -3.87
CA PHE A 79 1.69 -4.95 -4.84
C PHE A 79 2.22 -6.10 -5.69
N PHE A 80 2.03 -5.99 -7.01
CA PHE A 80 2.61 -6.90 -8.00
C PHE A 80 3.89 -6.29 -8.59
N ARG A 81 4.47 -6.94 -9.59
CA ARG A 81 5.70 -6.47 -10.24
C ARG A 81 5.54 -5.03 -10.74
N SER A 82 6.34 -4.13 -10.19
CA SER A 82 6.45 -2.73 -10.63
C SER A 82 7.55 -2.59 -11.70
N PRO A 83 7.22 -2.31 -12.97
CA PRO A 83 8.23 -2.18 -14.02
C PRO A 83 8.93 -0.80 -14.01
N SER A 84 8.33 0.22 -13.40
CA SER A 84 8.85 1.60 -13.36
C SER A 84 9.44 1.93 -11.98
N HIS A 85 10.54 2.69 -11.98
CA HIS A 85 11.21 3.14 -10.75
C HIS A 85 10.29 3.92 -9.82
N GLN A 86 9.47 4.84 -10.36
CA GLN A 86 8.53 5.66 -9.56
C GLN A 86 7.50 4.80 -8.83
N ILE A 87 6.98 3.76 -9.49
CA ILE A 87 6.00 2.85 -8.88
C ILE A 87 6.68 1.92 -7.88
N ALA A 88 7.94 1.55 -8.12
CA ALA A 88 8.73 0.76 -7.18
C ALA A 88 9.03 1.54 -5.89
N GLU A 89 9.43 2.81 -6.00
CA GLU A 89 9.65 3.69 -4.86
C GLU A 89 8.36 3.94 -4.07
N PHE A 90 7.24 4.18 -4.77
CA PHE A 90 5.93 4.28 -4.15
C PHE A 90 5.55 2.99 -3.40
N ALA A 91 5.69 1.82 -4.03
CA ALA A 91 5.38 0.55 -3.40
C ALA A 91 6.30 0.25 -2.20
N ALA A 92 7.59 0.58 -2.30
CA ALA A 92 8.55 0.44 -1.20
C ALA A 92 8.19 1.35 -0.02
N GLY A 93 7.80 2.60 -0.29
CA GLY A 93 7.31 3.54 0.73
C GLY A 93 6.04 3.05 1.43
N GLU A 94 5.10 2.50 0.67
CA GLU A 94 3.83 1.97 1.21
C GLU A 94 3.99 0.66 2.01
N ILE A 95 4.95 -0.20 1.64
CA ILE A 95 5.26 -1.42 2.39
C ILE A 95 6.03 -1.08 3.67
N GLY A 96 6.87 -0.05 3.61
CA GLY A 96 7.60 0.50 4.72
C GLY A 96 9.01 -0.08 4.90
N GLU A 97 9.67 0.42 5.95
CA GLU A 97 11.04 0.06 6.29
C GLU A 97 11.08 -0.74 7.60
N LYS A 98 12.13 -1.53 7.76
CA LYS A 98 12.40 -2.24 9.00
C LYS A 98 13.73 -1.79 9.58
N GLU A 99 13.71 -1.41 10.85
CA GLU A 99 14.91 -1.13 11.62
C GLU A 99 15.51 -2.45 12.13
N HIS A 100 16.80 -2.67 11.81
CA HIS A 100 17.54 -3.83 12.23
C HIS A 100 18.80 -3.41 12.98
N LEU A 101 18.97 -3.98 14.18
CA LEU A 101 20.22 -3.87 14.94
C LEU A 101 21.23 -4.83 14.32
N LYS A 102 22.18 -4.30 13.55
CA LYS A 102 23.28 -5.06 12.98
C LYS A 102 24.44 -5.03 13.95
N ALA A 103 24.91 -6.21 14.36
CA ALA A 103 26.14 -6.30 15.12
C ALA A 103 27.31 -5.95 14.19
N SER A 104 27.98 -4.82 14.45
CA SER A 104 29.20 -4.46 13.73
C SER A 104 30.39 -5.01 14.51
N LEU A 105 31.17 -5.88 13.86
CA LEU A 105 32.43 -6.38 14.38
C LEU A 105 33.55 -5.65 13.65
N GLN A 106 34.27 -4.79 14.37
CA GLN A 106 35.46 -4.14 13.87
C GLN A 106 36.68 -4.96 14.27
N TYR A 107 37.36 -5.50 13.26
CA TYR A 107 38.64 -6.19 13.42
C TYR A 107 39.77 -5.18 13.21
N SER A 108 40.50 -4.85 14.27
CA SER A 108 41.72 -4.05 14.18
C SER A 108 42.92 -4.98 14.10
N TYR A 109 43.56 -5.08 12.93
CA TYR A 109 44.82 -5.79 12.77
C TYR A 109 45.99 -4.83 13.07
N GLY A 110 46.68 -5.04 14.19
CA GLY A 110 47.94 -4.38 14.51
C GLY A 110 49.12 -5.12 13.88
N ALA A 111 50.22 -4.43 13.59
CA ALA A 111 51.44 -5.02 13.02
C ALA A 111 52.23 -5.92 14.01
N ASP A 112 51.69 -6.21 15.20
CA ASP A 112 52.35 -6.92 16.30
C ASP A 112 51.50 -8.17 16.68
N PRO A 113 52.04 -9.40 16.60
CA PRO A 113 51.24 -10.64 16.61
C PRO A 113 50.58 -11.03 17.95
N VAL A 114 50.61 -10.16 18.97
CA VAL A 114 50.21 -10.52 20.36
C VAL A 114 48.90 -9.87 20.81
N ARG A 115 48.19 -9.06 20.01
CA ARG A 115 46.93 -8.47 20.48
C ARG A 115 45.92 -8.10 19.38
N ASP A 116 45.20 -9.09 18.88
CA ASP A 116 43.96 -8.84 18.14
C ASP A 116 42.86 -8.40 19.09
N GLY A 117 42.41 -7.15 18.95
CA GLY A 117 41.24 -6.61 19.64
C GLY A 117 40.00 -6.76 18.78
N ILE A 118 38.96 -7.43 19.30
CA ILE A 118 37.63 -7.46 18.67
C ILE A 118 36.78 -6.39 19.35
N SER A 119 36.47 -5.31 18.64
CA SER A 119 35.48 -4.33 19.09
C SER A 119 34.11 -4.70 18.53
N THR A 120 33.14 -4.92 19.41
CA THR A 120 31.75 -5.22 19.02
C THR A 120 30.88 -4.00 19.26
N GLY A 121 30.38 -3.40 18.17
CA GLY A 121 29.36 -2.34 18.19
C GLY A 121 27.98 -2.89 17.83
N LYS A 122 26.93 -2.19 18.23
CA LYS A 122 25.58 -2.39 17.69
C LYS A 122 25.23 -1.14 16.91
N GLU A 123 25.07 -1.28 15.60
CA GLU A 123 24.71 -0.19 14.71
C GLU A 123 23.25 -0.36 14.29
N MET A 124 22.45 0.70 14.43
CA MET A 124 21.06 0.69 13.93
C MET A 124 21.09 1.03 12.45
N GLU A 125 20.80 0.05 11.60
CA GLU A 125 20.59 0.27 10.16
C GLU A 125 19.08 0.23 9.86
N ARG A 126 18.61 1.22 9.08
CA ARG A 126 17.29 1.18 8.44
C ARG A 126 17.42 0.45 7.12
N GLN A 127 16.63 -0.61 6.94
CA GLN A 127 16.58 -1.37 5.71
C GLN A 127 15.16 -1.34 5.14
N THR A 128 15.02 -0.85 3.91
CA THR A 128 13.77 -0.94 3.13
C THR A 128 13.44 -2.41 2.87
N LEU A 129 12.17 -2.79 3.03
CA LEU A 129 11.75 -4.19 2.96
C LEU A 129 11.73 -4.76 1.53
N VAL A 130 11.82 -3.91 0.50
CA VAL A 130 11.72 -4.25 -0.92
C VAL A 130 12.75 -3.49 -1.74
#